data_AF-A0A355L648-F1
#
_entry.id   AF-A0A355L648-F1
#
_cell.length_a   1.000
_cell.length_b   1.000
_cell.length_c   1.000
_cell.angle_alpha   90.00
_cell.angle_beta   90.00
_cell.angle_gamma   90.00
#
_symmetry.space_group_name_H-M   'P 1'
#
loop_
_entity.id
_entity.type
_entity.pdbx_description
1 polymer ?
#
loop_
_entity_poly.entity_id
_entity_poly.type
_entity_poly.pdbx_seq_one_letter_code
_entity_poly.pdbx_strand_id
1 'polypeptide(L)'
;MEKMLITDKINRRMIMKKSLSLIVSVLFAALCLGFSFSAYADDAKVLTDANVTLSQQSFVYDGKAKNPAVIYNGITLSENTDYTVKYSNNVDVGTVKATITGINNYSGTAVKEFKITPIKFDDKKVSVSLEKSSFVYNGQSITPVVYVAYNHNYLIQNTDFTATYSNNNAPGVATVKIKGIGNYSGSISKTYIILPEKIASVSIKKSSATSAVISWSAASKVSGYEILKFDSAKNAYVHLAHVSNSQTSYKVSSLKNSTAYYYQVRAYKTVNDKHYYGEAGNTVFTFIKPSKVKLKSVTLSKTTLKVEWKKVNCSGYEITYTTDRKFKKGLKKVKIKNPKTVKKAIKKLKKNKKYYVKVRAYKDYNGVRYYGDRSTMLSSYYSNVYATYYSYYVNNKNRTTNLKIASKKINGTIIQPGETFDFNKVVGSRTAAKGYKKAHVFTGENSTTMGLAGGICQVASTVFNTALISNVKIVERHQHSQRVSYVPLGRDAAISGNVQNFRWKNNTKYAIKIKMTVKGGKITCTFYTCQKAKPKKVKLKVTKKGKTFTLKRSVKGKTNYSCKSKY
;
A
#
# COMPACT_ATOMS: atom_id res chain seq x y z
N MET A 1 10.63 45.59 23.77
CA MET A 1 11.04 46.93 23.29
C MET A 1 9.91 47.89 23.62
N GLU A 2 9.66 47.98 24.93
CA GLU A 2 8.42 48.48 25.53
C GLU A 2 8.82 48.97 26.93
N LYS A 3 9.79 49.89 26.95
CA LYS A 3 10.32 50.55 28.17
C LYS A 3 11.16 51.80 27.86
N MET A 4 10.95 52.45 26.70
CA MET A 4 11.76 53.60 26.30
C MET A 4 10.94 54.68 25.56
N LEU A 5 9.76 55.03 26.08
CA LEU A 5 8.96 56.15 25.56
C LEU A 5 8.03 56.82 26.59
N ILE A 6 8.24 56.54 27.89
CA ILE A 6 7.48 57.15 29.01
C ILE A 6 8.29 58.25 29.73
N THR A 7 9.51 58.58 29.27
CA THR A 7 10.39 59.54 29.96
C THR A 7 10.68 60.84 29.18
N ASP A 8 9.91 61.17 28.13
CA ASP A 8 10.13 62.42 27.37
C ASP A 8 8.88 63.33 27.23
N LYS A 9 7.84 63.08 28.03
CA LYS A 9 6.66 63.96 28.10
C LYS A 9 6.41 64.63 29.45
N ILE A 10 7.24 64.35 30.46
CA ILE A 10 7.14 64.96 31.79
C ILE A 10 8.02 66.22 31.94
N ASN A 11 9.02 66.44 31.07
CA ASN A 11 9.93 67.60 31.16
C ASN A 11 9.60 68.82 30.28
N ARG A 12 8.42 68.89 29.63
CA ARG A 12 7.97 70.09 28.88
C ARG A 12 6.77 70.84 29.49
N ARG A 13 6.38 70.49 30.73
CA ARG A 13 5.35 71.24 31.49
C ARG A 13 5.90 71.99 32.71
N MET A 14 7.22 72.05 32.88
CA MET A 14 7.87 72.68 34.03
C MET A 14 8.80 73.85 33.67
N ILE A 15 8.58 74.53 32.54
CA ILE A 15 9.20 75.83 32.21
C ILE A 15 8.17 76.60 31.36
N MET A 16 7.29 77.37 32.02
CA MET A 16 6.45 78.47 31.50
C MET A 16 5.36 78.86 32.52
N LYS A 17 5.62 78.70 33.82
CA LYS A 17 4.84 79.28 34.92
C LYS A 17 5.77 79.54 36.10
N LYS A 18 6.62 80.57 35.97
CA LYS A 18 7.23 81.33 37.07
C LYS A 18 8.09 82.47 36.51
N SER A 19 7.44 83.58 36.22
CA SER A 19 8.03 84.92 36.33
C SER A 19 6.87 85.91 36.38
N LEU A 20 6.69 86.43 37.59
CA LEU A 20 5.63 87.27 38.10
C LEU A 20 5.97 88.75 37.76
N SER A 21 4.96 89.54 37.42
CA SER A 21 4.75 90.98 37.75
C SER A 21 5.97 91.90 37.99
N LEU A 22 6.12 93.00 37.23
CA LEU A 22 6.08 94.41 37.69
C LEU A 22 6.49 95.42 36.58
N ILE A 23 6.12 96.71 36.76
CA ILE A 23 6.48 97.97 36.06
C ILE A 23 5.46 98.37 34.96
N VAL A 24 4.45 99.24 35.17
CA VAL A 24 4.37 100.66 35.62
C VAL A 24 4.80 101.69 34.55
N SER A 25 3.77 102.29 33.92
CA SER A 25 3.60 103.65 33.36
C SER A 25 4.72 104.38 32.58
N VAL A 26 4.37 105.00 31.43
CA VAL A 26 4.39 106.47 31.20
C VAL A 26 3.98 106.85 29.75
N LEU A 27 2.99 107.75 29.68
CA LEU A 27 2.61 108.79 28.70
C LEU A 27 2.60 108.52 27.18
N PHE A 28 1.44 108.79 26.56
CA PHE A 28 1.22 110.12 25.94
C PHE A 28 -0.29 110.45 25.85
N ALA A 29 -0.64 111.66 26.29
CA ALA A 29 -1.97 112.25 26.22
C ALA A 29 -1.95 113.44 25.24
N ALA A 30 -3.00 113.55 24.42
CA ALA A 30 -3.45 114.72 23.63
C ALA A 30 -4.50 114.16 22.65
N LEU A 31 -5.71 114.68 22.45
CA LEU A 31 -6.30 115.99 22.68
C LEU A 31 -7.82 115.79 22.87
N CYS A 32 -8.46 116.58 23.73
CA CYS A 32 -9.91 116.74 23.78
C CYS A 32 -10.43 117.33 22.47
N LEU A 33 -11.64 116.94 22.06
CA LEU A 33 -12.71 117.85 21.59
C LEU A 33 -14.02 117.04 21.56
N GLY A 34 -15.02 117.57 22.25
CA GLY A 34 -16.32 116.94 22.40
C GLY A 34 -17.06 116.83 21.07
N PHE A 35 -17.58 115.64 20.81
CA PHE A 35 -18.77 115.45 20.00
C PHE A 35 -19.67 114.50 20.78
N SER A 36 -20.71 115.06 21.39
CA SER A 36 -21.91 114.32 21.77
C SER A 36 -22.55 113.85 20.47
N PHE A 37 -22.35 112.57 20.12
CA PHE A 37 -23.15 111.92 19.10
C PHE A 37 -24.24 111.11 19.77
N SER A 38 -25.46 111.50 19.44
CA SER A 38 -26.73 110.83 19.71
C SER A 38 -26.57 109.31 19.74
N ALA A 39 -27.06 108.69 20.82
CA ALA A 39 -27.36 107.27 20.84
C ALA A 39 -28.38 107.00 19.73
N TYR A 40 -27.89 106.60 18.56
CA TYR A 40 -28.71 105.89 17.60
C TYR A 40 -28.97 104.54 18.25
N ALA A 41 -30.20 104.31 18.67
CA ALA A 41 -30.66 102.99 19.06
C ALA A 41 -30.58 102.10 17.81
N ASP A 42 -29.42 101.52 17.57
CA ASP A 42 -29.24 100.42 16.63
C ASP A 42 -30.09 99.28 17.17
N ASP A 43 -31.03 98.79 16.37
CA ASP A 43 -31.94 97.71 16.75
C ASP A 43 -31.16 96.61 17.47
N ALA A 44 -31.64 96.20 18.64
CA ALA A 44 -30.98 95.19 19.43
C ALA A 44 -30.72 93.95 18.56
N LYS A 45 -29.45 93.56 18.40
CA LYS A 45 -29.06 92.34 17.66
C LYS A 45 -29.44 91.12 18.49
N VAL A 46 -30.74 90.82 18.52
CA VAL A 46 -31.32 89.70 19.26
C VAL A 46 -31.16 88.42 18.43
N LEU A 47 -30.43 87.45 18.97
CA LEU A 47 -30.33 86.11 18.40
C LEU A 47 -31.66 85.38 18.61
N THR A 48 -32.22 84.86 17.52
CA THR A 48 -33.45 84.07 17.50
C THR A 48 -33.29 82.88 16.56
N ASP A 49 -34.21 81.91 16.65
CA ASP A 49 -34.24 80.78 15.73
C ASP A 49 -34.52 81.21 14.27
N ALA A 50 -35.00 82.41 14.01
CA ALA A 50 -35.22 82.86 12.63
C ALA A 50 -33.93 83.39 11.96
N ASN A 51 -33.03 84.01 12.73
CA ASN A 51 -31.92 84.80 12.19
C ASN A 51 -30.52 84.19 12.42
N VAL A 52 -30.42 83.11 13.20
CA VAL A 52 -29.19 82.34 13.41
C VAL A 52 -29.16 81.07 12.54
N THR A 53 -28.00 80.78 11.96
CA THR A 53 -27.71 79.51 11.28
C THR A 53 -26.37 78.94 11.74
N LEU A 54 -26.15 77.65 11.48
CA LEU A 54 -24.87 76.97 11.70
C LEU A 54 -24.17 76.78 10.35
N SER A 55 -22.85 76.93 10.31
CA SER A 55 -22.04 76.76 9.09
C SER A 55 -22.13 75.37 8.46
N GLN A 56 -22.48 74.36 9.26
CA GLN A 56 -22.67 72.98 8.82
C GLN A 56 -23.73 72.29 9.66
N GLN A 57 -24.68 71.63 8.99
CA GLN A 57 -25.82 70.96 9.64
C GLN A 57 -25.62 69.44 9.80
N SER A 58 -24.56 68.86 9.22
CA SER A 58 -24.28 67.42 9.31
C SER A 58 -22.79 67.13 9.29
N PHE A 59 -22.31 66.33 10.23
CA PHE A 59 -20.93 65.83 10.35
C PHE A 59 -20.90 64.30 10.35
N VAL A 60 -19.76 63.72 9.99
CA VAL A 60 -19.48 62.29 10.20
C VAL A 60 -18.68 62.15 11.49
N TYR A 61 -19.02 61.15 12.30
CA TYR A 61 -18.28 60.83 13.51
C TYR A 61 -16.81 60.54 13.20
N ASP A 62 -15.91 61.18 13.95
CA ASP A 62 -14.45 60.99 13.87
C ASP A 62 -13.76 60.98 15.24
N GLY A 63 -14.54 60.89 16.33
CA GLY A 63 -14.06 60.93 17.71
C GLY A 63 -13.66 62.33 18.21
N LYS A 64 -13.96 63.40 17.47
CA LYS A 64 -13.67 64.79 17.87
C LYS A 64 -14.95 65.62 17.99
N ALA A 65 -14.92 66.58 18.91
CA ALA A 65 -16.00 67.56 19.11
C ALA A 65 -16.29 68.35 17.83
N LYS A 66 -17.58 68.56 17.52
CA LYS A 66 -18.08 69.30 16.36
C LYS A 66 -18.62 70.65 16.79
N ASN A 67 -17.93 71.71 16.38
CA ASN A 67 -18.25 73.09 16.72
C ASN A 67 -18.48 73.88 15.42
N PRO A 68 -19.67 73.76 14.79
CA PRO A 68 -19.99 74.59 13.62
C PRO A 68 -20.01 76.07 14.00
N ALA A 69 -19.55 76.93 13.10
CA ALA A 69 -19.57 78.37 13.32
C ALA A 69 -21.01 78.91 13.34
N VAL A 70 -21.28 79.88 14.21
CA VAL A 70 -22.58 80.54 14.35
C VAL A 70 -22.65 81.74 13.41
N ILE A 71 -23.69 81.81 12.59
CA ILE A 71 -23.88 82.86 11.59
C ILE A 71 -25.19 83.60 11.88
N TYR A 72 -25.12 84.92 12.10
CA TYR A 72 -26.27 85.80 12.28
C TYR A 72 -26.46 86.68 11.05
N ASN A 73 -27.61 86.56 10.36
CA ASN A 73 -27.92 87.33 9.15
C ASN A 73 -26.77 87.37 8.11
N GLY A 74 -26.06 86.26 7.94
CA GLY A 74 -24.92 86.14 7.01
C GLY A 74 -23.54 86.51 7.58
N ILE A 75 -23.46 87.05 8.79
CA ILE A 75 -22.21 87.41 9.47
C ILE A 75 -21.78 86.27 10.40
N THR A 76 -20.55 85.78 10.26
CA THR A 76 -19.97 84.79 11.18
C THR A 76 -19.62 85.46 12.50
N LEU A 77 -20.16 84.96 13.61
CA LEU A 77 -19.94 85.48 14.94
C LEU A 77 -18.72 84.84 15.62
N SER A 78 -18.10 85.58 16.54
CA SER A 78 -16.95 85.13 17.34
C SER A 78 -17.40 84.59 18.71
N GLU A 79 -17.10 83.33 18.99
CA GLU A 79 -17.42 82.70 20.28
C GLU A 79 -16.68 83.40 21.43
N ASN A 80 -17.35 83.56 22.57
CA ASN A 80 -16.92 84.30 23.76
C ASN A 80 -16.72 85.82 23.56
N THR A 81 -17.03 86.35 22.38
CA THR A 81 -17.08 87.80 22.11
C THR A 81 -18.49 88.24 21.74
N ASP A 82 -19.15 87.52 20.83
CA ASP A 82 -20.50 87.83 20.33
C ASP A 82 -21.55 86.89 20.92
N TYR A 83 -21.17 85.65 21.27
CA TYR A 83 -22.07 84.66 21.86
C TYR A 83 -21.31 83.66 22.74
N THR A 84 -22.04 82.92 23.57
CA THR A 84 -21.60 81.65 24.16
C THR A 84 -22.44 80.50 23.62
N VAL A 85 -21.89 79.29 23.51
CA VAL A 85 -22.63 78.11 23.04
C VAL A 85 -22.50 76.92 23.99
N LYS A 86 -23.61 76.24 24.24
CA LYS A 86 -23.66 74.97 24.97
C LYS A 86 -24.25 73.87 24.08
N TYR A 87 -23.57 72.74 24.00
CA TYR A 87 -24.04 71.58 23.23
C TYR A 87 -24.62 70.50 24.15
N SER A 88 -25.68 69.80 23.71
CA SER A 88 -26.22 68.62 24.41
C SER A 88 -25.24 67.43 24.42
N ASN A 89 -24.54 67.26 23.31
CA ASN A 89 -23.41 66.37 23.04
C ASN A 89 -22.83 66.88 21.71
N ASN A 90 -21.51 66.93 21.52
CA ASN A 90 -20.92 67.33 20.25
C ASN A 90 -19.86 66.35 19.74
N VAL A 91 -19.75 65.15 20.33
CA VAL A 91 -18.78 64.12 19.93
C VAL A 91 -19.51 62.94 19.31
N ASP A 92 -20.47 62.34 20.02
CA ASP A 92 -21.12 61.10 19.59
C ASP A 92 -22.25 61.32 18.57
N VAL A 93 -22.58 60.26 17.84
CA VAL A 93 -23.65 60.22 16.85
C VAL A 93 -25.01 60.58 17.45
N GLY A 94 -25.76 61.42 16.74
CA GLY A 94 -27.09 61.85 17.15
C GLY A 94 -27.45 63.23 16.62
N THR A 95 -28.64 63.70 16.97
CA THR A 95 -29.04 65.09 16.79
C THR A 95 -28.48 65.90 17.97
N VAL A 96 -27.63 66.87 17.65
CA VAL A 96 -26.98 67.76 18.62
C VAL A 96 -27.76 69.05 18.71
N LYS A 97 -28.16 69.44 19.93
CA LYS A 97 -28.72 70.76 20.21
C LYS A 97 -27.61 71.71 20.63
N ALA A 98 -27.45 72.81 19.91
CA ALA A 98 -26.60 73.94 20.22
C ALA A 98 -27.47 75.07 20.76
N THR A 99 -27.26 75.47 22.01
CA THR A 99 -27.91 76.63 22.63
C THR A 99 -26.96 77.80 22.55
N ILE A 100 -27.23 78.74 21.65
CA ILE A 100 -26.43 79.94 21.39
C ILE A 100 -27.03 81.09 22.16
N THR A 101 -26.26 81.69 23.07
CA THR A 101 -26.69 82.84 23.88
C THR A 101 -25.87 84.05 23.51
N GLY A 102 -26.50 85.13 23.03
CA GLY A 102 -25.83 86.37 22.67
C GLY A 102 -25.21 87.03 23.91
N ILE A 103 -24.03 87.62 23.73
CA ILE A 103 -23.35 88.40 24.76
C ILE A 103 -22.83 89.71 24.16
N ASN A 104 -22.52 90.71 25.01
CA ASN A 104 -22.05 92.03 24.60
C ASN A 104 -23.01 92.71 23.61
N ASN A 105 -22.61 92.90 22.35
CA ASN A 105 -23.39 93.56 21.30
C ASN A 105 -24.56 92.73 20.78
N TYR A 106 -24.68 91.47 21.21
CA TYR A 106 -25.75 90.56 20.88
C TYR A 106 -26.48 90.14 22.15
N SER A 107 -27.79 89.88 22.04
CA SER A 107 -28.62 89.41 23.16
C SER A 107 -29.55 88.28 22.71
N GLY A 108 -30.38 87.75 23.60
CA GLY A 108 -31.30 86.65 23.27
C GLY A 108 -30.63 85.28 23.13
N THR A 109 -31.42 84.29 22.77
CA THR A 109 -30.99 82.89 22.66
C THR A 109 -31.60 82.24 21.42
N ALA A 110 -30.78 81.51 20.69
CA ALA A 110 -31.22 80.65 19.58
C ALA A 110 -30.84 79.19 19.88
N VAL A 111 -31.70 78.26 19.51
CA VAL A 111 -31.44 76.82 19.58
C VAL A 111 -31.37 76.26 18.17
N LYS A 112 -30.21 75.70 17.83
CA LYS A 112 -29.98 75.09 16.52
C LYS A 112 -29.59 73.64 16.64
N GLU A 113 -30.01 72.86 15.67
CA GLU A 113 -29.70 71.45 15.58
C GLU A 113 -28.76 71.16 14.42
N PHE A 114 -27.81 70.26 14.66
CA PHE A 114 -27.04 69.60 13.60
C PHE A 114 -26.95 68.10 13.90
N LYS A 115 -26.62 67.30 12.89
CA LYS A 115 -26.52 65.84 13.03
C LYS A 115 -25.07 65.37 13.00
N ILE A 116 -24.71 64.45 13.88
CA ILE A 116 -23.49 63.64 13.76
C ILE A 116 -23.94 62.25 13.28
N THR A 117 -23.45 61.84 12.11
CA THR A 117 -23.80 60.58 11.45
C THR A 117 -22.75 59.50 11.73
N PRO A 118 -23.16 58.22 11.85
CA PRO A 118 -22.25 57.13 12.20
C PRO A 118 -21.31 56.75 11.07
N ILE A 119 -20.15 56.20 11.44
CA ILE A 119 -19.25 55.54 10.49
C ILE A 119 -19.91 54.25 10.02
N LYS A 120 -20.03 54.07 8.71
CA LYS A 120 -20.56 52.82 8.14
C LYS A 120 -19.47 51.76 8.05
N PHE A 121 -19.83 50.50 8.28
CA PHE A 121 -18.90 49.36 8.22
C PHE A 121 -18.43 48.98 6.81
N ASP A 122 -18.99 49.61 5.77
CA ASP A 122 -18.48 49.57 4.41
C ASP A 122 -17.44 50.67 4.11
N ASP A 123 -17.14 51.54 5.08
CA ASP A 123 -16.07 52.55 4.95
C ASP A 123 -14.70 51.86 4.81
N LYS A 124 -13.91 52.33 3.84
CA LYS A 124 -12.56 51.82 3.55
C LYS A 124 -11.58 51.86 4.72
N LYS A 125 -11.84 52.67 5.75
CA LYS A 125 -11.04 52.78 6.98
C LYS A 125 -11.41 51.73 8.04
N VAL A 126 -12.51 50.99 7.85
CA VAL A 126 -12.91 49.88 8.69
C VAL A 126 -12.18 48.61 8.22
N SER A 127 -11.42 48.00 9.10
CA SER A 127 -10.79 46.70 8.87
C SER A 127 -11.43 45.65 9.78
N VAL A 128 -11.71 44.47 9.21
CA VAL A 128 -12.26 43.33 9.94
C VAL A 128 -11.44 42.08 9.61
N SER A 129 -10.93 41.43 10.65
CA SER A 129 -10.22 40.15 10.57
C SER A 129 -10.73 39.17 11.62
N LEU A 130 -10.49 37.89 11.35
CA LEU A 130 -10.74 36.80 12.29
C LEU A 130 -9.40 36.28 12.78
N GLU A 131 -9.36 35.68 13.97
CA GLU A 131 -8.13 35.07 14.50
C GLU A 131 -7.49 34.05 13.55
N LYS A 132 -8.33 33.28 12.83
CA LYS A 132 -7.94 32.27 11.84
C LYS A 132 -9.02 32.16 10.78
N SER A 133 -8.64 31.66 9.61
CA SER A 133 -9.57 31.39 8.50
C SER A 133 -10.20 30.00 8.54
N SER A 134 -9.67 29.08 9.37
CA SER A 134 -10.22 27.73 9.54
C SER A 134 -10.05 27.16 10.94
N PHE A 135 -10.98 26.27 11.32
CA PHE A 135 -11.09 25.65 12.64
C PHE A 135 -11.49 24.18 12.50
N VAL A 136 -11.03 23.32 13.41
CA VAL A 136 -11.45 21.91 13.45
C VAL A 136 -12.72 21.79 14.27
N TYR A 137 -13.71 21.08 13.74
CA TYR A 137 -14.96 20.80 14.46
C TYR A 137 -14.69 19.93 15.70
N ASN A 138 -15.16 20.39 16.86
CA ASN A 138 -14.97 19.75 18.15
C ASN A 138 -16.29 19.26 18.78
N GLY A 139 -17.37 19.19 17.99
CA GLY A 139 -18.70 18.81 18.46
C GLY A 139 -19.59 19.98 18.88
N GLN A 140 -19.03 21.19 19.02
CA GLN A 140 -19.76 22.39 19.44
C GLN A 140 -19.77 23.47 18.33
N SER A 141 -20.56 24.52 18.56
CA SER A 141 -20.55 25.71 17.71
C SER A 141 -19.20 26.42 17.80
N ILE A 142 -18.59 26.73 16.65
CA ILE A 142 -17.32 27.47 16.59
C ILE A 142 -17.63 28.96 16.48
N THR A 143 -17.10 29.79 17.38
CA THR A 143 -17.29 31.25 17.38
C THR A 143 -15.94 31.95 17.45
N PRO A 144 -15.28 32.16 16.29
CA PRO A 144 -13.96 32.77 16.25
C PRO A 144 -13.92 34.18 16.83
N VAL A 145 -12.82 34.59 17.45
CA VAL A 145 -12.64 35.99 17.86
C VAL A 145 -12.60 36.90 16.62
N VAL A 146 -13.34 38.01 16.68
CA VAL A 146 -13.42 39.03 15.63
C VAL A 146 -12.65 40.27 16.05
N TYR A 147 -11.74 40.72 15.21
CA TYR A 147 -11.02 41.99 15.40
C TYR A 147 -11.55 43.01 14.41
N VAL A 148 -12.06 44.13 14.93
CA VAL A 148 -12.56 45.27 14.15
C VAL A 148 -11.73 46.49 14.52
N ALA A 149 -11.26 47.24 13.53
CA ALA A 149 -10.59 48.51 13.76
C ALA A 149 -11.10 49.60 12.80
N TYR A 150 -11.14 50.84 13.29
CA TYR A 150 -11.36 52.03 12.48
C TYR A 150 -10.14 52.95 12.57
N ASN A 151 -9.52 53.27 11.44
CA ASN A 151 -8.35 54.14 11.38
C ASN A 151 -7.23 53.72 12.37
N HIS A 152 -6.95 52.42 12.42
CA HIS A 152 -5.95 51.76 13.30
C HIS A 152 -6.31 51.68 14.79
N ASN A 153 -7.49 52.12 15.21
CA ASN A 153 -7.98 51.95 16.58
C ASN A 153 -8.95 50.77 16.66
N TYR A 154 -8.69 49.84 17.59
CA TYR A 154 -9.58 48.70 17.80
C TYR A 154 -10.92 49.15 18.39
N LEU A 155 -11.99 48.59 17.84
CA LEU A 155 -13.34 48.77 18.33
C LEU A 155 -13.65 47.70 19.38
N ILE A 156 -14.55 48.01 20.30
CA ILE A 156 -14.93 47.15 21.42
C ILE A 156 -16.22 46.40 21.08
N GLN A 157 -16.18 45.06 21.13
CA GLN A 157 -17.37 44.24 20.92
C GLN A 157 -18.41 44.52 22.03
N ASN A 158 -19.68 44.52 21.64
CA ASN A 158 -20.87 44.91 22.42
C ASN A 158 -20.94 46.39 22.83
N THR A 159 -19.94 47.22 22.46
CA THR A 159 -19.99 48.68 22.63
C THR A 159 -20.06 49.41 21.28
N ASP A 160 -19.17 49.05 20.35
CA ASP A 160 -19.07 49.65 19.02
C ASP A 160 -19.64 48.74 17.92
N PHE A 161 -19.68 47.42 18.17
CA PHE A 161 -20.26 46.44 17.25
C PHE A 161 -20.78 45.20 17.95
N THR A 162 -21.64 44.44 17.28
CA THR A 162 -22.05 43.08 17.68
C THR A 162 -21.63 42.06 16.61
N ALA A 163 -21.39 40.81 17.02
CA ALA A 163 -21.05 39.72 16.11
C ALA A 163 -22.05 38.57 16.27
N THR A 164 -22.65 38.14 15.16
CA THR A 164 -23.57 36.99 15.13
C THR A 164 -23.09 35.93 14.14
N TYR A 165 -23.28 34.66 14.46
CA TYR A 165 -22.72 33.54 13.70
C TYR A 165 -23.84 32.69 13.09
N SER A 166 -23.62 32.19 11.89
CA SER A 166 -24.49 31.23 11.21
C SER A 166 -23.69 30.11 10.58
N ASN A 167 -24.33 28.94 10.43
CA ASN A 167 -23.73 27.71 9.91
C ASN A 167 -22.47 27.26 10.67
N ASN A 168 -22.39 27.55 11.96
CA ASN A 168 -21.18 27.39 12.76
C ASN A 168 -21.17 26.13 13.65
N ASN A 169 -22.17 25.25 13.52
CA ASN A 169 -22.36 24.06 14.35
C ASN A 169 -22.03 22.74 13.62
N ALA A 170 -21.39 22.82 12.46
CA ALA A 170 -21.02 21.66 11.64
C ALA A 170 -19.82 22.00 10.74
N PRO A 171 -19.07 20.99 10.26
CA PRO A 171 -18.10 21.21 9.20
C PRO A 171 -18.73 21.85 7.95
N GLY A 172 -18.03 22.80 7.33
CA GLY A 172 -18.51 23.56 6.17
C GLY A 172 -17.99 24.99 6.15
N VAL A 173 -18.72 25.86 5.44
CA VAL A 173 -18.46 27.30 5.41
C VAL A 173 -19.42 27.98 6.37
N ALA A 174 -18.88 28.64 7.38
CA ALA A 174 -19.61 29.40 8.37
C ALA A 174 -19.44 30.90 8.12
N THR A 175 -20.39 31.69 8.61
CA THR A 175 -20.41 33.15 8.43
C THR A 175 -20.48 33.82 9.79
N VAL A 176 -19.73 34.90 9.95
CA VAL A 176 -19.92 35.87 11.02
C VAL A 176 -20.38 37.19 10.41
N LYS A 177 -21.47 37.74 10.94
CA LYS A 177 -22.00 39.05 10.61
C LYS A 177 -21.66 40.02 11.72
N ILE A 178 -20.91 41.06 11.37
CA ILE A 178 -20.48 42.12 12.28
C ILE A 178 -21.36 43.34 12.01
N LYS A 179 -22.10 43.82 13.01
CA LYS A 179 -23.02 44.97 12.90
C LYS A 179 -22.56 46.10 13.80
N GLY A 180 -22.35 47.29 13.24
CA GLY A 180 -22.01 48.49 14.03
C GLY A 180 -23.16 48.93 14.94
N ILE A 181 -22.82 49.48 16.10
CA ILE A 181 -23.76 50.07 17.06
C ILE A 181 -23.25 51.44 17.53
N GLY A 182 -24.15 52.31 17.97
CA GLY A 182 -23.82 53.65 18.46
C GLY A 182 -23.17 54.53 17.39
N ASN A 183 -21.89 54.86 17.60
CA ASN A 183 -21.09 55.68 16.69
C ASN A 183 -20.79 55.00 15.33
N TYR A 184 -21.15 53.73 15.22
CA TYR A 184 -20.96 52.91 14.03
C TYR A 184 -22.29 52.33 13.54
N SER A 185 -22.40 52.11 12.23
CA SER A 185 -23.62 51.57 11.61
C SER A 185 -23.32 50.66 10.43
N GLY A 186 -24.36 50.05 9.87
CA GLY A 186 -24.23 49.06 8.80
C GLY A 186 -23.71 47.72 9.30
N SER A 187 -23.37 46.84 8.36
CA SER A 187 -22.82 45.52 8.69
C SER A 187 -21.92 44.99 7.60
N ILE A 188 -20.92 44.21 8.00
CA ILE A 188 -20.03 43.46 7.11
C ILE A 188 -20.04 42.00 7.52
N SER A 189 -19.91 41.09 6.56
CA SER A 189 -19.82 39.66 6.85
C SER A 189 -18.45 39.11 6.44
N LYS A 190 -17.94 38.16 7.24
CA LYS A 190 -16.76 37.38 6.92
C LYS A 190 -17.12 35.89 6.98
N THR A 191 -16.49 35.10 6.12
CA THR A 191 -16.63 33.65 6.13
C THR A 191 -15.38 32.98 6.70
N TYR A 192 -15.56 31.83 7.32
CA TYR A 192 -14.49 30.97 7.79
C TYR A 192 -14.86 29.49 7.58
N ILE A 193 -13.86 28.63 7.60
CA ILE A 193 -14.03 27.20 7.30
C ILE A 193 -14.03 26.40 8.59
N ILE A 194 -15.03 25.55 8.78
CA ILE A 194 -15.03 24.52 9.82
C ILE A 194 -14.65 23.20 9.14
N LEU A 195 -13.46 22.69 9.43
CA LEU A 195 -12.95 21.43 8.93
C LEU A 195 -13.53 20.25 9.74
N PRO A 196 -13.76 19.08 9.11
CA PRO A 196 -14.10 17.87 9.83
C PRO A 196 -13.10 17.50 10.93
N GLU A 197 -13.60 16.83 11.96
CA GLU A 197 -12.76 16.27 13.03
C GLU A 197 -11.75 15.24 12.50
N LYS A 198 -10.65 15.09 13.22
CA LYS A 198 -9.65 14.06 12.92
C LYS A 198 -10.24 12.68 13.18
N ILE A 199 -10.01 11.75 12.24
CA ILE A 199 -10.43 10.35 12.41
C ILE A 199 -9.70 9.73 13.61
N ALA A 200 -10.46 9.34 14.63
CA ALA A 200 -9.91 8.83 15.89
C ALA A 200 -9.13 7.51 15.74
N SER A 201 -9.62 6.57 14.90
CA SER A 201 -8.95 5.29 14.71
C SER A 201 -9.04 4.82 13.25
N VAL A 202 -7.89 4.50 12.68
CA VAL A 202 -7.75 3.78 11.40
C VAL A 202 -7.02 2.46 11.67
N SER A 203 -7.47 1.37 11.06
CA SER A 203 -6.90 0.02 11.23
C SER A 203 -6.98 -0.82 9.95
N ILE A 204 -6.21 -1.92 9.89
CA ILE A 204 -6.34 -2.95 8.85
C ILE A 204 -7.21 -4.09 9.40
N LYS A 205 -8.46 -4.18 8.95
CA LYS A 205 -9.42 -5.21 9.37
C LYS A 205 -9.06 -6.61 8.87
N LYS A 206 -8.59 -6.70 7.62
CA LYS A 206 -8.28 -7.98 6.97
C LYS A 206 -7.21 -7.80 5.89
N SER A 207 -6.37 -8.81 5.70
CA SER A 207 -5.43 -8.89 4.58
C SER A 207 -5.50 -10.25 3.89
N SER A 208 -5.16 -10.27 2.60
CA SER A 208 -5.07 -11.46 1.77
C SER A 208 -3.78 -11.46 0.95
N ALA A 209 -3.65 -12.41 0.01
CA ALA A 209 -2.50 -12.46 -0.89
C ALA A 209 -2.42 -11.28 -1.88
N THR A 210 -3.53 -10.55 -2.12
CA THR A 210 -3.63 -9.49 -3.12
C THR A 210 -4.54 -8.32 -2.72
N SER A 211 -5.02 -8.28 -1.48
CA SER A 211 -5.93 -7.23 -1.01
C SER A 211 -5.80 -6.97 0.49
N ALA A 212 -6.27 -5.80 0.90
CA ALA A 212 -6.42 -5.42 2.30
C ALA A 212 -7.71 -4.61 2.48
N VAL A 213 -8.32 -4.70 3.66
CA VAL A 213 -9.47 -3.91 4.06
C VAL A 213 -9.03 -2.93 5.14
N ILE A 214 -9.09 -1.65 4.82
CA ILE A 214 -8.87 -0.54 5.74
C ILE A 214 -10.21 -0.24 6.40
N SER A 215 -10.22 0.01 7.71
CA SER A 215 -11.41 0.40 8.46
C SER A 215 -11.13 1.57 9.39
N TRP A 216 -12.14 2.37 9.67
CA TRP A 216 -12.01 3.56 10.51
C TRP A 216 -13.26 3.84 11.36
N SER A 217 -13.09 4.66 12.40
CA SER A 217 -14.20 5.21 13.19
C SER A 217 -14.98 6.25 12.39
N ALA A 218 -16.30 6.26 12.50
CA ALA A 218 -17.15 7.25 11.84
C ALA A 218 -16.88 8.67 12.39
N ALA A 219 -16.94 9.68 11.52
CA ALA A 219 -16.91 11.10 11.85
C ALA A 219 -18.30 11.72 11.71
N SER A 220 -18.60 12.71 12.54
CA SER A 220 -19.92 13.34 12.62
C SER A 220 -20.13 14.45 11.57
N LYS A 221 -21.34 14.56 11.01
CA LYS A 221 -21.78 15.64 10.11
C LYS A 221 -20.94 15.84 8.82
N VAL A 222 -20.21 14.82 8.38
CA VAL A 222 -19.34 14.84 7.19
C VAL A 222 -20.06 14.37 5.91
N SER A 223 -19.50 14.71 4.75
CA SER A 223 -20.00 14.24 3.44
C SER A 223 -19.43 12.88 3.04
N GLY A 224 -18.21 12.58 3.47
CA GLY A 224 -17.56 11.31 3.17
C GLY A 224 -16.15 11.22 3.73
N TYR A 225 -15.42 10.22 3.26
CA TYR A 225 -14.02 9.99 3.62
C TYR A 225 -13.14 9.89 2.39
N GLU A 226 -11.94 10.43 2.50
CA GLU A 226 -10.86 10.21 1.54
C GLU A 226 -9.90 9.18 2.10
N ILE A 227 -9.65 8.15 1.30
CA ILE A 227 -8.61 7.17 1.56
C ILE A 227 -7.36 7.65 0.82
N LEU A 228 -6.26 7.78 1.56
CA LEU A 228 -4.96 8.11 1.00
C LEU A 228 -4.03 6.90 1.05
N LYS A 229 -3.15 6.81 0.06
CA LYS A 229 -2.11 5.79 -0.03
C LYS A 229 -0.76 6.47 -0.16
N PHE A 230 0.24 5.99 0.58
CA PHE A 230 1.59 6.49 0.42
C PHE A 230 2.16 6.11 -0.96
N ASP A 231 2.64 7.11 -1.68
CA ASP A 231 3.39 6.96 -2.93
C ASP A 231 4.87 7.23 -2.64
N SER A 232 5.68 6.18 -2.72
CA SER A 232 7.11 6.27 -2.45
C SER A 232 7.88 7.09 -3.49
N ALA A 233 7.37 7.22 -4.73
CA ALA A 233 8.03 8.02 -5.75
C ALA A 233 7.85 9.52 -5.50
N LYS A 234 6.69 9.91 -4.95
CA LYS A 234 6.38 11.29 -4.57
C LYS A 234 6.75 11.64 -3.13
N ASN A 235 7.16 10.64 -2.34
CA ASN A 235 7.38 10.74 -0.90
C ASN A 235 6.18 11.39 -0.17
N ALA A 236 4.96 11.07 -0.60
CA ALA A 236 3.74 11.74 -0.13
C ALA A 236 2.54 10.79 -0.13
N TYR A 237 1.54 11.10 0.70
CA TYR A 237 0.23 10.46 0.63
C TYR A 237 -0.58 11.08 -0.51
N VAL A 238 -1.06 10.22 -1.41
CA VAL A 238 -1.88 10.63 -2.56
C VAL A 238 -3.28 10.07 -2.43
N HIS A 239 -4.23 10.77 -3.05
CA HIS A 239 -5.62 10.32 -3.17
C HIS A 239 -5.68 8.89 -3.75
N LEU A 240 -6.42 8.01 -3.08
CA LEU A 240 -6.74 6.68 -3.59
C LEU A 240 -8.22 6.54 -3.96
N ALA A 241 -9.11 7.02 -3.10
CA ALA A 241 -10.56 6.95 -3.32
C ALA A 241 -11.33 7.91 -2.38
N HIS A 242 -12.52 8.32 -2.81
CA HIS A 242 -13.56 8.85 -1.94
C HIS A 242 -14.63 7.79 -1.69
N VAL A 243 -15.22 7.79 -0.50
CA VAL A 243 -16.35 6.93 -0.10
C VAL A 243 -17.40 7.74 0.66
N SER A 244 -18.65 7.27 0.67
CA SER A 244 -19.74 7.96 1.35
C SER A 244 -19.55 8.01 2.87
N ASN A 245 -20.27 8.91 3.53
CA ASN A 245 -20.27 9.04 4.99
C ASN A 245 -20.79 7.80 5.74
N SER A 246 -21.58 6.94 5.08
CA SER A 246 -22.07 5.67 5.64
C SER A 246 -21.02 4.56 5.63
N GLN A 247 -19.94 4.71 4.87
CA GLN A 247 -18.88 3.70 4.80
C GLN A 247 -17.80 3.95 5.84
N THR A 248 -17.46 2.90 6.60
CA THR A 248 -16.38 2.88 7.58
C THR A 248 -15.28 1.87 7.23
N SER A 249 -15.27 1.42 5.98
CA SER A 249 -14.20 0.56 5.46
C SER A 249 -14.05 0.64 3.95
N TYR A 250 -12.84 0.33 3.47
CA TYR A 250 -12.50 0.31 2.04
C TYR A 250 -11.57 -0.86 1.72
N LYS A 251 -11.89 -1.61 0.66
CA LYS A 251 -11.10 -2.74 0.19
C LYS A 251 -10.18 -2.32 -0.94
N VAL A 252 -8.87 -2.36 -0.68
CA VAL A 252 -7.84 -2.16 -1.69
C VAL A 252 -7.50 -3.51 -2.32
N SER A 253 -7.48 -3.59 -3.65
CA SER A 253 -7.22 -4.83 -4.41
C SER A 253 -5.94 -4.71 -5.26
N SER A 254 -5.59 -5.79 -5.96
CA SER A 254 -4.43 -5.84 -6.88
C SER A 254 -3.08 -5.49 -6.23
N LEU A 255 -2.95 -5.78 -4.93
CA LEU A 255 -1.71 -5.56 -4.18
C LEU A 255 -0.66 -6.60 -4.54
N LYS A 256 0.61 -6.16 -4.65
CA LYS A 256 1.74 -7.01 -5.04
C LYS A 256 2.28 -7.77 -3.82
N ASN A 257 2.63 -9.04 -4.00
CA ASN A 257 3.28 -9.82 -2.95
C ASN A 257 4.66 -9.27 -2.58
N SER A 258 5.03 -9.49 -1.31
CA SER A 258 6.29 -9.04 -0.72
C SER A 258 6.47 -7.52 -0.72
N THR A 259 5.37 -6.79 -0.56
CA THR A 259 5.32 -5.32 -0.60
C THR A 259 4.53 -4.79 0.60
N ALA A 260 5.02 -3.72 1.20
CA ALA A 260 4.31 -2.97 2.23
C ALA A 260 3.50 -1.85 1.59
N TYR A 261 2.31 -1.60 2.14
CA TYR A 261 1.44 -0.50 1.73
C TYR A 261 0.99 0.27 2.96
N TYR A 262 1.02 1.59 2.86
CA TYR A 262 0.69 2.52 3.93
C TYR A 262 -0.52 3.34 3.52
N TYR A 263 -1.44 3.53 4.46
CA TYR A 263 -2.70 4.22 4.24
C TYR A 263 -3.02 5.17 5.38
N GLN A 264 -3.78 6.20 5.04
CA GLN A 264 -4.42 7.13 5.94
C GLN A 264 -5.86 7.34 5.49
N VAL A 265 -6.70 7.83 6.39
CA VAL A 265 -8.07 8.21 6.08
C VAL A 265 -8.35 9.57 6.72
N ARG A 266 -8.99 10.47 5.99
CA ARG A 266 -9.48 11.74 6.52
C ARG A 266 -10.93 11.96 6.10
N ALA A 267 -11.73 12.60 6.95
CA ALA A 267 -13.08 12.98 6.56
C ALA A 267 -13.06 14.27 5.72
N TYR A 268 -14.09 14.46 4.91
CA TYR A 268 -14.31 15.70 4.18
C TYR A 268 -15.77 16.15 4.24
N LYS A 269 -15.98 17.47 4.11
CA LYS A 269 -17.29 18.09 3.88
C LYS A 269 -17.31 18.69 2.48
N THR A 270 -18.38 18.46 1.74
CA THR A 270 -18.65 19.13 0.46
C THR A 270 -19.53 20.35 0.68
N VAL A 271 -19.10 21.51 0.18
CA VAL A 271 -19.90 22.73 0.10
C VAL A 271 -19.66 23.34 -1.28
N ASN A 272 -20.73 23.56 -2.06
CA ASN A 272 -20.66 24.08 -3.44
C ASN A 272 -19.61 23.33 -4.29
N ASP A 273 -19.73 22.00 -4.34
CA ASP A 273 -18.84 21.07 -5.06
C ASP A 273 -17.36 21.08 -4.65
N LYS A 274 -16.99 21.84 -3.61
CA LYS A 274 -15.64 21.88 -3.05
C LYS A 274 -15.52 21.05 -1.79
N HIS A 275 -14.47 20.24 -1.71
CA HIS A 275 -14.17 19.42 -0.53
C HIS A 275 -13.26 20.16 0.45
N TYR A 276 -13.69 20.21 1.71
CA TYR A 276 -12.93 20.71 2.85
C TYR A 276 -12.52 19.52 3.71
N TYR A 277 -11.22 19.24 3.72
CA TYR A 277 -10.66 18.04 4.34
C TYR A 277 -10.22 18.31 5.77
N GLY A 278 -10.62 17.42 6.68
CA GLY A 278 -10.07 17.38 8.03
C GLY A 278 -8.65 16.84 8.05
N GLU A 279 -8.05 16.81 9.24
CA GLU A 279 -6.77 16.15 9.44
C GLU A 279 -6.91 14.63 9.22
N ALA A 280 -5.87 14.01 8.66
CA ALA A 280 -5.82 12.57 8.54
C ALA A 280 -5.65 11.89 9.90
N GLY A 281 -6.30 10.74 10.05
CA GLY A 281 -6.09 9.85 11.19
C GLY A 281 -4.68 9.23 11.20
N ASN A 282 -4.45 8.30 12.12
CA ASN A 282 -3.17 7.60 12.22
C ASN A 282 -2.82 6.83 10.93
N THR A 283 -1.53 6.76 10.61
CA THR A 283 -1.05 5.89 9.53
C THR A 283 -1.22 4.44 9.92
N VAL A 284 -1.74 3.64 8.99
CA VAL A 284 -1.75 2.17 9.08
C VAL A 284 -0.95 1.56 7.95
N PHE A 285 -0.40 0.38 8.18
CA PHE A 285 0.28 -0.36 7.13
C PHE A 285 -0.15 -1.83 7.09
N THR A 286 -0.04 -2.41 5.90
CA THR A 286 -0.21 -3.84 5.67
C THR A 286 0.94 -4.37 4.83
N PHE A 287 1.47 -5.53 5.21
CA PHE A 287 2.49 -6.21 4.43
C PHE A 287 1.87 -7.41 3.71
N ILE A 288 1.90 -7.39 2.38
CA ILE A 288 1.41 -8.51 1.58
C ILE A 288 2.48 -9.61 1.56
N LYS A 289 2.15 -10.75 2.16
CA LYS A 289 3.07 -11.88 2.33
C LYS A 289 3.65 -12.37 0.99
N PRO A 290 4.82 -13.03 0.99
CA PRO A 290 5.39 -13.63 -0.21
C PRO A 290 4.44 -14.61 -0.88
N SER A 291 4.49 -14.67 -2.21
CA SER A 291 3.67 -15.59 -2.98
C SER A 291 4.01 -17.05 -2.69
N LYS A 292 3.00 -17.92 -2.83
CA LYS A 292 3.14 -19.36 -2.59
C LYS A 292 4.19 -19.97 -3.50
N VAL A 293 5.22 -20.55 -2.91
CA VAL A 293 6.31 -21.19 -3.65
C VAL A 293 5.79 -22.44 -4.38
N LYS A 294 6.19 -22.61 -5.64
CA LYS A 294 5.92 -23.83 -6.42
C LYS A 294 7.16 -24.72 -6.46
N LEU A 295 7.06 -25.92 -5.88
CA LEU A 295 8.12 -26.92 -5.98
C LEU A 295 8.26 -27.41 -7.43
N LYS A 296 9.51 -27.49 -7.91
CA LYS A 296 9.87 -28.07 -9.21
C LYS A 296 10.16 -29.56 -9.07
N SER A 297 10.99 -29.92 -8.08
CA SER A 297 11.44 -31.29 -7.90
C SER A 297 11.84 -31.63 -6.47
N VAL A 298 11.68 -32.90 -6.11
CA VAL A 298 12.18 -33.51 -4.87
C VAL A 298 12.74 -34.88 -5.22
N THR A 299 14.05 -35.04 -5.15
CA THR A 299 14.73 -36.29 -5.55
C THR A 299 15.64 -36.79 -4.45
N LEU A 300 15.58 -38.09 -4.14
CA LEU A 300 16.50 -38.73 -3.22
C LEU A 300 17.56 -39.50 -4.01
N SER A 301 18.82 -39.13 -3.84
CA SER A 301 19.97 -39.83 -4.39
C SER A 301 20.86 -40.32 -3.24
N LYS A 302 20.94 -41.64 -3.05
CA LYS A 302 21.58 -42.27 -1.88
C LYS A 302 21.04 -41.69 -0.55
N THR A 303 21.81 -40.82 0.10
CA THR A 303 21.50 -40.16 1.37
C THR A 303 21.29 -38.64 1.23
N THR A 304 21.14 -38.15 0.00
CA THR A 304 20.99 -36.72 -0.31
C THR A 304 19.65 -36.43 -0.96
N LEU A 305 18.83 -35.60 -0.32
CA LEU A 305 17.57 -35.09 -0.86
C LEU A 305 17.81 -33.74 -1.55
N LYS A 306 17.68 -33.72 -2.87
CA LYS A 306 17.74 -32.49 -3.68
C LYS A 306 16.33 -31.95 -3.85
N VAL A 307 16.14 -30.70 -3.45
CA VAL A 307 14.87 -29.96 -3.52
C VAL A 307 15.07 -28.75 -4.41
N GLU A 308 14.17 -28.53 -5.37
CA GLU A 308 14.20 -27.39 -6.29
C GLU A 308 12.83 -26.74 -6.39
N TRP A 309 12.78 -25.41 -6.56
CA TRP A 309 11.55 -24.63 -6.62
C TRP A 309 11.61 -23.48 -7.64
N LYS A 310 10.46 -22.86 -7.91
CA LYS A 310 10.37 -21.62 -8.69
C LYS A 310 10.71 -20.43 -7.79
N LYS A 311 11.45 -19.46 -8.35
CA LYS A 311 11.81 -18.20 -7.67
C LYS A 311 10.54 -17.39 -7.36
N VAL A 312 10.51 -16.74 -6.19
CA VAL A 312 9.53 -15.70 -5.83
C VAL A 312 10.26 -14.51 -5.19
N ASN A 313 9.64 -13.33 -5.18
CA ASN A 313 10.17 -12.16 -4.48
C ASN A 313 10.17 -12.43 -2.95
N CYS A 314 11.32 -12.43 -2.31
CA CYS A 314 11.47 -12.79 -0.90
C CYS A 314 12.83 -12.34 -0.34
N SER A 315 13.03 -12.47 0.97
CA SER A 315 14.35 -12.39 1.62
C SER A 315 14.99 -13.77 1.73
N GLY A 316 14.19 -14.85 1.74
CA GLY A 316 14.70 -16.20 1.76
C GLY A 316 13.62 -17.27 1.73
N TYR A 317 14.02 -18.52 1.97
CA TYR A 317 13.15 -19.70 1.94
C TYR A 317 13.31 -20.57 3.18
N GLU A 318 12.28 -21.36 3.48
CA GLU A 318 12.32 -22.44 4.46
C GLU A 318 11.82 -23.73 3.79
N ILE A 319 12.66 -24.76 3.81
CA ILE A 319 12.29 -26.12 3.41
C ILE A 319 11.86 -26.87 4.67
N THR A 320 10.67 -27.44 4.67
CA THR A 320 10.21 -28.39 5.68
C THR A 320 10.15 -29.78 5.07
N TYR A 321 10.73 -30.79 5.72
CA TYR A 321 10.70 -32.17 5.24
C TYR A 321 10.54 -33.18 6.37
N THR A 322 9.92 -34.33 6.06
CA THR A 322 9.69 -35.45 7.01
C THR A 322 9.44 -36.75 6.24
N THR A 323 9.51 -37.90 6.91
CA THR A 323 9.02 -39.18 6.41
C THR A 323 7.53 -39.42 6.69
N ASP A 324 6.91 -38.60 7.53
CA ASP A 324 5.48 -38.66 7.83
C ASP A 324 4.68 -37.79 6.85
N ARG A 325 3.79 -38.41 6.07
CA ARG A 325 2.96 -37.71 5.08
C ARG A 325 2.10 -36.61 5.70
N LYS A 326 1.66 -36.77 6.95
CA LYS A 326 0.79 -35.82 7.64
C LYS A 326 1.56 -34.63 8.22
N PHE A 327 2.90 -34.62 8.17
CA PHE A 327 3.74 -33.60 8.82
C PHE A 327 3.36 -33.40 10.31
N LYS A 328 3.10 -34.49 11.04
CA LYS A 328 2.90 -34.47 12.49
C LYS A 328 4.16 -34.90 13.25
N LYS A 329 4.97 -35.82 12.69
CA LYS A 329 6.17 -36.36 13.35
C LYS A 329 7.44 -36.15 12.53
N GLY A 330 8.59 -36.03 13.21
CA GLY A 330 9.93 -36.00 12.58
C GLY A 330 10.18 -34.85 11.61
N LEU A 331 9.57 -33.68 11.85
CA LEU A 331 9.75 -32.51 10.99
C LEU A 331 11.15 -31.95 11.13
N LYS A 332 11.80 -31.74 9.98
CA LYS A 332 13.07 -31.02 9.90
C LYS A 332 12.90 -29.78 9.03
N LYS A 333 13.61 -28.71 9.39
CA LYS A 333 13.56 -27.42 8.69
C LYS A 333 14.96 -27.00 8.25
N VAL A 334 15.07 -26.45 7.05
CA VAL A 334 16.30 -25.83 6.53
C VAL A 334 15.96 -24.41 6.09
N LYS A 335 16.61 -23.41 6.70
CA LYS A 335 16.49 -22.00 6.32
C LYS A 335 17.50 -21.65 5.23
N ILE A 336 17.09 -20.83 4.28
CA ILE A 336 17.90 -20.34 3.16
C ILE A 336 17.82 -18.82 3.18
N LYS A 337 18.94 -18.17 3.52
CA LYS A 337 19.02 -16.70 3.64
C LYS A 337 19.22 -15.98 2.30
N ASN A 338 19.72 -16.67 1.27
CA ASN A 338 19.95 -16.05 -0.04
C ASN A 338 18.69 -16.21 -0.93
N PRO A 339 17.99 -15.11 -1.30
CA PRO A 339 16.75 -15.17 -2.07
C PRO A 339 16.94 -15.62 -3.52
N LYS A 340 18.19 -15.61 -4.04
CA LYS A 340 18.53 -16.15 -5.38
C LYS A 340 18.61 -17.69 -5.37
N THR A 341 18.73 -18.33 -4.21
CA THR A 341 18.83 -19.79 -4.12
C THR A 341 17.49 -20.47 -4.37
N VAL A 342 17.41 -21.27 -5.44
CA VAL A 342 16.19 -22.02 -5.84
C VAL A 342 16.36 -23.53 -5.84
N LYS A 343 17.47 -24.02 -5.31
CA LYS A 343 17.80 -25.44 -5.15
C LYS A 343 18.60 -25.68 -3.87
N LYS A 344 18.38 -26.80 -3.19
CA LYS A 344 19.14 -27.19 -2.00
C LYS A 344 19.34 -28.71 -1.95
N ALA A 345 20.55 -29.14 -1.62
CA ALA A 345 20.87 -30.53 -1.31
C ALA A 345 20.94 -30.71 0.22
N ILE A 346 20.12 -31.62 0.74
CA ILE A 346 20.06 -31.97 2.16
C ILE A 346 20.69 -33.36 2.32
N LYS A 347 21.87 -33.43 2.95
CA LYS A 347 22.69 -34.65 3.07
C LYS A 347 22.35 -35.44 4.35
N LYS A 348 23.01 -36.59 4.55
CA LYS A 348 22.93 -37.45 5.76
C LYS A 348 21.50 -37.97 6.06
N LEU A 349 20.75 -38.33 5.02
CA LEU A 349 19.39 -38.89 5.14
C LEU A 349 19.37 -40.41 5.00
N LYS A 350 18.38 -41.06 5.60
CA LYS A 350 18.19 -42.51 5.48
C LYS A 350 17.91 -42.90 4.03
N LYS A 351 18.68 -43.87 3.51
CA LYS A 351 18.50 -44.47 2.17
C LYS A 351 17.13 -45.13 2.03
N ASN A 352 16.58 -45.15 0.82
CA ASN A 352 15.31 -45.81 0.48
C ASN A 352 14.07 -45.37 1.28
N LYS A 353 14.11 -44.23 1.98
CA LYS A 353 12.94 -43.66 2.65
C LYS A 353 12.22 -42.65 1.75
N LYS A 354 10.90 -42.60 1.88
CA LYS A 354 10.06 -41.59 1.25
C LYS A 354 10.06 -40.34 2.11
N TYR A 355 10.51 -39.23 1.55
CA TYR A 355 10.46 -37.92 2.19
C TYR A 355 9.38 -37.08 1.53
N TYR A 356 8.60 -36.39 2.34
CA TYR A 356 7.62 -35.39 1.95
C TYR A 356 8.21 -34.02 2.22
N VAL A 357 8.05 -33.10 1.27
CA VAL A 357 8.67 -31.77 1.32
C VAL A 357 7.64 -30.70 1.03
N LYS A 358 7.70 -29.62 1.81
CA LYS A 358 7.02 -28.34 1.56
C LYS A 358 8.07 -27.22 1.61
N VAL A 359 7.90 -26.19 0.80
CA VAL A 359 8.76 -25.00 0.82
C VAL A 359 7.90 -23.76 0.99
N ARG A 360 8.32 -22.80 1.81
CA ARG A 360 7.71 -21.47 1.87
C ARG A 360 8.78 -20.39 1.72
N ALA A 361 8.40 -19.26 1.18
CA ALA A 361 9.24 -18.07 1.17
C ALA A 361 8.98 -17.23 2.45
N TYR A 362 9.94 -16.40 2.83
CA TYR A 362 9.76 -15.37 3.83
C TYR A 362 10.33 -14.03 3.36
N LYS A 363 9.78 -12.93 3.84
CA LYS A 363 10.34 -11.58 3.67
C LYS A 363 10.53 -10.97 5.05
N ASP A 364 11.70 -10.38 5.25
CA ASP A 364 11.99 -9.58 6.43
C ASP A 364 11.68 -8.11 6.08
N TYR A 365 10.87 -7.45 6.89
CA TYR A 365 10.43 -6.08 6.70
C TYR A 365 10.17 -5.43 8.07
N ASN A 366 10.77 -4.26 8.32
CA ASN A 366 10.70 -3.54 9.60
C ASN A 366 10.95 -4.45 10.82
N GLY A 367 12.03 -5.24 10.79
CA GLY A 367 12.39 -6.17 11.87
C GLY A 367 11.51 -7.42 11.98
N VAL A 368 10.39 -7.50 11.26
CA VAL A 368 9.43 -8.61 11.31
C VAL A 368 9.59 -9.55 10.12
N ARG A 369 9.50 -10.87 10.36
CA ARG A 369 9.55 -11.90 9.32
C ARG A 369 8.14 -12.36 8.91
N TYR A 370 7.76 -12.03 7.68
CA TYR A 370 6.51 -12.44 7.05
C TYR A 370 6.68 -13.73 6.24
N TYR A 371 6.07 -14.81 6.69
CA TYR A 371 6.05 -16.08 5.96
C TYR A 371 4.91 -16.13 4.95
N GLY A 372 5.22 -16.52 3.72
CA GLY A 372 4.22 -16.92 2.74
C GLY A 372 3.68 -18.32 3.02
N ASP A 373 2.67 -18.71 2.23
CA ASP A 373 2.09 -20.04 2.31
C ASP A 373 3.09 -21.14 1.96
N ARG A 374 2.92 -22.30 2.59
CA ARG A 374 3.67 -23.51 2.22
C ARG A 374 3.23 -24.00 0.84
N SER A 375 4.19 -24.42 0.04
CA SER A 375 3.98 -25.05 -1.26
C SER A 375 3.04 -26.25 -1.16
N THR A 376 2.48 -26.64 -2.30
CA THR A 376 1.97 -28.00 -2.44
C THR A 376 3.07 -29.00 -2.09
N MET A 377 2.70 -30.10 -1.45
CA MET A 377 3.65 -31.13 -1.01
C MET A 377 4.11 -31.96 -2.22
N LEU A 378 5.42 -32.17 -2.35
CA LEU A 378 5.98 -33.23 -3.20
C LEU A 378 6.63 -34.32 -2.33
N SER A 379 6.85 -35.50 -2.92
CA SER A 379 7.56 -36.58 -2.25
C SER A 379 8.70 -37.13 -3.11
N SER A 380 9.73 -37.69 -2.48
CA SER A 380 10.85 -38.36 -3.16
C SER A 380 10.49 -39.73 -3.76
N TYR A 381 9.20 -40.08 -3.86
CA TYR A 381 8.74 -41.40 -4.30
C TYR A 381 8.59 -41.51 -5.82
N TYR A 382 8.99 -42.65 -6.35
CA TYR A 382 8.96 -42.97 -7.78
C TYR A 382 7.58 -43.46 -8.21
N SER A 383 6.64 -42.53 -8.44
CA SER A 383 5.25 -42.84 -8.84
C SER A 383 4.92 -42.52 -10.29
N ASN A 384 5.78 -41.78 -11.01
CA ASN A 384 5.49 -41.38 -12.39
C ASN A 384 6.03 -42.44 -13.36
N VAL A 385 5.14 -43.09 -14.11
CA VAL A 385 5.52 -44.04 -15.16
C VAL A 385 6.30 -43.29 -16.24
N TYR A 386 7.53 -43.72 -16.49
CA TYR A 386 8.40 -43.19 -17.55
C TYR A 386 8.30 -44.05 -18.80
N ALA A 387 8.37 -45.37 -18.65
CA ALA A 387 8.21 -46.33 -19.75
C ALA A 387 7.74 -47.67 -19.20
N THR A 388 6.93 -48.41 -19.97
CA THR A 388 6.48 -49.76 -19.62
C THR A 388 6.56 -50.65 -20.85
N TYR A 389 7.13 -51.84 -20.68
CA TYR A 389 7.07 -52.92 -21.68
C TYR A 389 6.71 -54.24 -20.99
N TYR A 390 6.18 -55.16 -21.78
CA TYR A 390 5.88 -56.51 -21.31
C TYR A 390 6.14 -57.57 -22.36
N SER A 391 6.37 -58.79 -21.91
CA SER A 391 6.38 -60.00 -22.75
C SER A 391 5.50 -61.09 -22.13
N TYR A 392 4.92 -61.95 -22.97
CA TYR A 392 4.16 -63.11 -22.52
C TYR A 392 5.07 -64.31 -22.30
N TYR A 393 4.77 -65.12 -21.29
CA TYR A 393 5.47 -66.35 -20.98
C TYR A 393 4.51 -67.52 -20.82
N VAL A 394 4.94 -68.69 -21.27
CA VAL A 394 4.19 -69.93 -21.07
C VAL A 394 4.24 -70.31 -19.59
N ASN A 395 3.06 -70.61 -19.03
CA ASN A 395 2.94 -70.94 -17.61
C ASN A 395 3.49 -72.35 -17.34
N ASN A 396 4.76 -72.41 -16.93
CA ASN A 396 5.41 -73.63 -16.47
C ASN A 396 5.97 -73.38 -15.06
N LYS A 397 5.74 -74.31 -14.13
CA LYS A 397 6.07 -74.13 -12.69
C LYS A 397 7.54 -73.74 -12.46
N ASN A 398 8.49 -74.48 -13.04
CA ASN A 398 9.92 -74.25 -12.85
C ASN A 398 10.38 -72.96 -13.55
N ARG A 399 9.97 -72.77 -14.81
CA ARG A 399 10.30 -71.56 -15.57
C ARG A 399 9.77 -70.29 -14.90
N THR A 400 8.50 -70.32 -14.47
CA THR A 400 7.85 -69.19 -13.80
C THR A 400 8.53 -68.87 -12.47
N THR A 401 8.99 -69.88 -11.74
CA THR A 401 9.78 -69.70 -10.52
C THR A 401 11.08 -68.94 -10.82
N ASN A 402 11.82 -69.33 -11.86
CA ASN A 402 13.05 -68.63 -12.28
C ASN A 402 12.79 -67.17 -12.66
N LEU A 403 11.72 -66.91 -13.44
CA LEU A 403 11.32 -65.55 -13.82
C LEU A 403 11.02 -64.68 -12.59
N LYS A 404 10.28 -65.23 -11.61
CA LYS A 404 9.94 -64.55 -10.36
C LYS A 404 11.18 -64.23 -9.54
N ILE A 405 12.13 -65.16 -9.41
CA ILE A 405 13.38 -64.95 -8.65
C ILE A 405 14.18 -63.79 -9.25
N ALA A 406 14.48 -63.84 -10.55
CA ALA A 406 15.26 -62.78 -11.19
C ALA A 406 14.53 -61.44 -11.23
N SER A 407 13.22 -61.46 -11.50
CA SER A 407 12.40 -60.25 -11.46
C SER A 407 12.36 -59.64 -10.06
N LYS A 408 12.30 -60.44 -8.99
CA LYS A 408 12.33 -59.97 -7.60
C LYS A 408 13.66 -59.29 -7.26
N LYS A 409 14.79 -59.80 -7.78
CA LYS A 409 16.12 -59.18 -7.60
C LYS A 409 16.22 -57.82 -8.31
N ILE A 410 15.66 -57.69 -9.52
CA ILE A 410 15.66 -56.44 -10.28
C ILE A 410 14.64 -55.44 -9.72
N ASN A 411 13.50 -55.93 -9.23
CA ASN A 411 12.41 -55.10 -8.74
C ASN A 411 12.87 -54.16 -7.62
N GLY A 412 12.66 -52.87 -7.81
CA GLY A 412 13.02 -51.84 -6.86
C GLY A 412 14.41 -51.22 -7.07
N THR A 413 15.22 -51.75 -8.00
CA THR A 413 16.54 -51.19 -8.34
C THR A 413 16.39 -49.75 -8.82
N ILE A 414 17.22 -48.85 -8.29
CA ILE A 414 17.24 -47.42 -8.65
C ILE A 414 18.56 -47.12 -9.36
N ILE A 415 18.47 -46.55 -10.56
CA ILE A 415 19.61 -46.15 -11.38
C ILE A 415 19.67 -44.62 -11.41
N GLN A 416 20.70 -44.05 -10.84
CA GLN A 416 20.91 -42.60 -10.77
C GLN A 416 21.29 -42.03 -12.15
N PRO A 417 21.09 -40.71 -12.40
CA PRO A 417 21.67 -40.04 -13.57
C PRO A 417 23.17 -40.33 -13.68
N GLY A 418 23.60 -40.80 -14.85
CA GLY A 418 24.97 -41.20 -15.14
C GLY A 418 25.35 -42.63 -14.73
N GLU A 419 24.54 -43.32 -13.93
CA GLU A 419 24.80 -44.70 -13.50
C GLU A 419 24.40 -45.72 -14.58
N THR A 420 25.07 -46.87 -14.58
CA THR A 420 24.80 -48.00 -15.47
C THR A 420 24.08 -49.12 -14.72
N PHE A 421 22.92 -49.53 -15.21
CA PHE A 421 22.30 -50.80 -14.81
C PHE A 421 23.10 -51.95 -15.39
N ASP A 422 23.40 -52.93 -14.54
CA ASP A 422 24.11 -54.15 -14.90
C ASP A 422 23.27 -55.37 -14.49
N PHE A 423 22.82 -56.13 -15.49
CA PHE A 423 21.90 -57.24 -15.27
C PHE A 423 22.53 -58.37 -14.43
N ASN A 424 23.75 -58.80 -14.76
CA ASN A 424 24.46 -59.85 -14.02
C ASN A 424 24.76 -59.42 -12.59
N LYS A 425 25.18 -58.17 -12.37
CA LYS A 425 25.41 -57.64 -11.02
C LYS A 425 24.15 -57.61 -10.15
N VAL A 426 23.02 -57.21 -10.72
CA VAL A 426 21.75 -57.09 -9.97
C VAL A 426 21.12 -58.46 -9.70
N VAL A 427 21.14 -59.37 -10.68
CA VAL A 427 20.53 -60.70 -10.55
C VAL A 427 21.42 -61.65 -9.75
N GLY A 428 22.75 -61.55 -9.89
CA GLY A 428 23.74 -62.43 -9.27
C GLY A 428 23.77 -63.84 -9.89
N SER A 429 24.50 -64.76 -9.22
CA SER A 429 24.62 -66.15 -9.69
C SER A 429 23.30 -66.91 -9.66
N ARG A 430 23.08 -67.76 -10.67
CA ARG A 430 21.83 -68.49 -10.90
C ARG A 430 21.94 -69.98 -10.53
N THR A 431 22.20 -70.25 -9.26
CA THR A 431 22.44 -71.61 -8.73
C THR A 431 21.17 -72.25 -8.14
N ALA A 432 21.17 -73.58 -8.01
CA ALA A 432 20.06 -74.32 -7.40
C ALA A 432 19.83 -73.90 -5.94
N ALA A 433 20.90 -73.66 -5.17
CA ALA A 433 20.85 -73.15 -3.80
C ALA A 433 20.14 -71.78 -3.67
N LYS A 434 20.14 -70.96 -4.73
CA LYS A 434 19.41 -69.68 -4.79
C LYS A 434 17.96 -69.84 -5.25
N GLY A 435 17.47 -71.08 -5.34
CA GLY A 435 16.09 -71.43 -5.68
C GLY A 435 15.83 -71.59 -7.18
N TYR A 436 16.84 -71.44 -8.04
CA TYR A 436 16.67 -71.64 -9.48
C TYR A 436 16.38 -73.11 -9.79
N LYS A 437 15.49 -73.35 -10.74
CA LYS A 437 15.02 -74.68 -11.16
C LYS A 437 15.43 -74.96 -12.61
N LYS A 438 15.53 -76.24 -12.97
CA LYS A 438 15.75 -76.68 -14.35
C LYS A 438 14.50 -76.37 -15.19
N ALA A 439 14.69 -75.73 -16.34
CA ALA A 439 13.67 -75.42 -17.32
C ALA A 439 14.33 -75.30 -18.71
N HIS A 440 13.53 -75.30 -19.78
CA HIS A 440 14.08 -75.16 -21.14
C HIS A 440 15.00 -73.93 -21.28
N VAL A 441 16.22 -74.19 -21.73
CA VAL A 441 17.27 -73.23 -22.08
C VAL A 441 17.63 -73.46 -23.55
N PHE A 442 17.87 -72.38 -24.28
CA PHE A 442 18.30 -72.40 -25.67
C PHE A 442 19.78 -72.79 -25.76
N THR A 443 20.12 -73.87 -26.46
CA THR A 443 21.50 -74.37 -26.64
C THR A 443 22.13 -73.95 -27.96
N GLY A 444 21.32 -73.56 -28.95
CA GLY A 444 21.77 -73.24 -30.32
C GLY A 444 21.07 -74.15 -31.33
N GLU A 445 21.20 -73.85 -32.63
CA GLU A 445 20.74 -74.74 -33.72
C GLU A 445 19.28 -75.23 -33.60
N ASN A 446 18.37 -74.34 -33.16
CA ASN A 446 16.96 -74.67 -32.91
C ASN A 446 16.71 -75.76 -31.84
N SER A 447 17.73 -76.07 -31.02
CA SER A 447 17.63 -77.02 -29.92
C SER A 447 17.41 -76.33 -28.57
N THR A 448 16.70 -77.03 -27.68
CA THR A 448 16.53 -76.64 -26.28
C THR A 448 16.88 -77.82 -25.38
N THR A 449 17.54 -77.54 -24.26
CA THR A 449 17.80 -78.53 -23.21
C THR A 449 17.25 -78.07 -21.86
N MET A 450 17.12 -79.00 -20.92
CA MET A 450 16.76 -78.69 -19.54
C MET A 450 17.96 -78.14 -18.78
N GLY A 451 18.12 -76.81 -18.82
CA GLY A 451 19.18 -76.09 -18.14
C GLY A 451 18.72 -75.42 -16.84
N LEU A 452 19.65 -75.19 -15.93
CA LEU A 452 19.38 -74.44 -14.71
C LEU A 452 19.04 -72.97 -15.06
N ALA A 453 18.03 -72.42 -14.39
CA ALA A 453 17.58 -71.05 -14.60
C ALA A 453 17.03 -70.73 -16.01
N GLY A 454 16.40 -71.71 -16.68
CA GLY A 454 15.65 -71.45 -17.91
C GLY A 454 14.62 -70.31 -17.75
N GLY A 455 14.65 -69.35 -18.68
CA GLY A 455 13.79 -68.16 -18.71
C GLY A 455 14.46 -66.82 -18.38
N ILE A 456 15.70 -66.78 -17.88
CA ILE A 456 16.39 -65.53 -17.52
C ILE A 456 16.51 -64.53 -18.68
N CYS A 457 16.80 -65.01 -19.89
CA CYS A 457 16.91 -64.15 -21.07
C CYS A 457 15.60 -63.44 -21.42
N GLN A 458 14.44 -63.98 -21.04
CA GLN A 458 13.16 -63.28 -21.20
C GLN A 458 13.04 -62.08 -20.26
N VAL A 459 13.57 -62.21 -19.02
CA VAL A 459 13.62 -61.08 -18.09
C VAL A 459 14.52 -59.99 -18.67
N ALA A 460 15.72 -60.37 -19.14
CA ALA A 460 16.66 -59.42 -19.77
C ALA A 460 16.05 -58.75 -21.01
N SER A 461 15.42 -59.52 -21.90
CA SER A 461 14.75 -59.01 -23.10
C SER A 461 13.60 -58.06 -22.75
N THR A 462 12.81 -58.35 -21.70
CA THR A 462 11.77 -57.44 -21.22
C THR A 462 12.37 -56.11 -20.74
N VAL A 463 13.46 -56.14 -19.96
CA VAL A 463 14.13 -54.91 -19.49
C VAL A 463 14.77 -54.15 -20.66
N PHE A 464 15.40 -54.85 -21.60
CA PHE A 464 15.98 -54.26 -22.82
C PHE A 464 14.93 -53.51 -23.63
N ASN A 465 13.74 -54.08 -23.79
CA ASN A 465 12.67 -53.43 -24.52
C ASN A 465 12.11 -52.20 -23.80
N THR A 466 12.00 -52.23 -22.46
CA THR A 466 11.71 -51.02 -21.68
C THR A 466 12.81 -49.97 -21.85
N ALA A 467 14.08 -50.38 -21.84
CA ALA A 467 15.22 -49.49 -22.06
C ALA A 467 15.20 -48.85 -23.46
N LEU A 468 14.91 -49.62 -24.51
CA LEU A 468 14.75 -49.14 -25.88
C LEU A 468 13.73 -48.00 -25.96
N ILE A 469 12.50 -48.24 -25.48
CA ILE A 469 11.40 -47.26 -25.57
C ILE A 469 11.58 -46.08 -24.62
N SER A 470 12.33 -46.25 -23.53
CA SER A 470 12.67 -45.18 -22.59
C SER A 470 13.78 -44.24 -23.10
N ASN A 471 14.38 -44.55 -24.26
CA ASN A 471 15.48 -43.79 -24.85
C ASN A 471 16.72 -43.64 -23.94
N VAL A 472 16.95 -44.61 -23.05
CA VAL A 472 18.22 -44.68 -22.30
C VAL A 472 19.36 -45.20 -23.21
N LYS A 473 20.62 -44.93 -22.85
CA LYS A 473 21.78 -45.41 -23.62
C LYS A 473 21.99 -46.89 -23.34
N ILE A 474 21.79 -47.75 -24.35
CA ILE A 474 22.21 -49.14 -24.27
C ILE A 474 23.74 -49.18 -24.33
N VAL A 475 24.36 -49.86 -23.37
CA VAL A 475 25.83 -49.97 -23.24
C VAL A 475 26.31 -51.31 -23.76
N GLU A 476 25.55 -52.37 -23.48
CA GLU A 476 25.87 -53.72 -23.91
C GLU A 476 24.58 -54.50 -24.12
N ARG A 477 24.53 -55.27 -25.21
CA ARG A 477 23.48 -56.25 -25.48
C ARG A 477 24.08 -57.35 -26.35
N HIS A 478 23.74 -58.60 -26.03
CA HIS A 478 24.04 -59.77 -26.85
C HIS A 478 22.75 -60.39 -27.42
N GLN A 479 22.87 -61.02 -28.58
CA GLN A 479 21.76 -61.73 -29.24
C GLN A 479 21.72 -63.21 -28.83
N HIS A 480 20.57 -63.85 -28.98
CA HIS A 480 20.49 -65.31 -28.97
C HIS A 480 21.05 -65.90 -30.28
N SER A 481 21.52 -67.15 -30.21
CA SER A 481 21.92 -67.96 -31.37
C SER A 481 20.75 -68.49 -32.19
N GLN A 482 19.53 -68.41 -31.67
CA GLN A 482 18.29 -68.86 -32.31
C GLN A 482 17.12 -67.90 -32.01
N ARG A 483 16.04 -67.99 -32.80
CA ARG A 483 14.86 -67.13 -32.64
C ARG A 483 14.15 -67.43 -31.32
N VAL A 484 13.82 -66.36 -30.57
CA VAL A 484 12.98 -66.45 -29.37
C VAL A 484 11.57 -65.93 -29.65
N SER A 485 10.55 -66.60 -29.11
CA SER A 485 9.13 -66.30 -29.39
C SER A 485 8.55 -65.17 -28.53
N TYR A 486 9.15 -64.86 -27.38
CA TYR A 486 8.57 -63.96 -26.37
C TYR A 486 8.78 -62.46 -26.64
N VAL A 487 9.56 -62.08 -27.66
CA VAL A 487 9.76 -60.68 -28.10
C VAL A 487 9.84 -60.61 -29.63
N PRO A 488 9.55 -59.46 -30.25
CA PRO A 488 9.70 -59.32 -31.70
C PRO A 488 11.14 -59.53 -32.17
N LEU A 489 11.29 -59.85 -33.45
CA LEU A 489 12.58 -60.12 -34.09
C LEU A 489 13.56 -58.95 -33.92
N GLY A 490 14.82 -59.27 -33.63
CA GLY A 490 15.88 -58.29 -33.39
C GLY A 490 15.79 -57.53 -32.06
N ARG A 491 14.84 -57.88 -31.18
CA ARG A 491 14.59 -57.19 -29.89
C ARG A 491 14.86 -58.06 -28.67
N ASP A 492 15.61 -59.14 -28.83
CA ASP A 492 16.02 -60.03 -27.76
C ASP A 492 17.30 -59.54 -27.06
N ALA A 493 17.53 -59.98 -25.82
CA ALA A 493 18.79 -59.80 -25.10
C ALA A 493 19.15 -61.12 -24.42
N ALA A 494 20.26 -61.71 -24.81
CA ALA A 494 20.77 -62.97 -24.27
C ALA A 494 21.64 -62.72 -23.03
N ILE A 495 21.57 -63.66 -22.09
CA ILE A 495 22.38 -63.72 -20.87
C ILE A 495 22.93 -65.14 -20.79
N SER A 496 24.25 -65.26 -20.64
CA SER A 496 24.94 -66.53 -20.49
C SER A 496 26.00 -66.40 -19.41
N GLY A 497 25.77 -67.08 -18.27
CA GLY A 497 26.66 -67.04 -17.11
C GLY A 497 27.12 -65.63 -16.75
N ASN A 498 28.44 -65.45 -16.70
CA ASN A 498 29.12 -64.15 -16.54
C ASN A 498 29.69 -63.61 -17.86
N VAL A 499 29.57 -64.35 -18.97
CA VAL A 499 30.18 -64.02 -20.27
C VAL A 499 29.33 -63.03 -21.05
N GLN A 500 28.02 -63.28 -21.16
CA GLN A 500 27.09 -62.36 -21.82
C GLN A 500 26.26 -61.60 -20.79
N ASN A 501 26.21 -60.28 -20.93
CA ASN A 501 25.48 -59.40 -20.02
C ASN A 501 24.63 -58.38 -20.78
N PHE A 502 23.73 -57.71 -20.07
CA PHE A 502 22.92 -56.61 -20.57
C PHE A 502 23.12 -55.38 -19.69
N ARG A 503 23.61 -54.29 -20.29
CA ARG A 503 23.91 -53.04 -19.59
C ARG A 503 23.27 -51.84 -20.28
N TRP A 504 22.74 -50.91 -19.50
CA TRP A 504 22.28 -49.61 -20.02
C TRP A 504 22.60 -48.48 -19.04
N LYS A 505 22.99 -47.32 -19.56
CA LYS A 505 23.33 -46.12 -18.80
C LYS A 505 22.15 -45.17 -18.75
N ASN A 506 21.80 -44.71 -17.56
CA ASN A 506 20.81 -43.67 -17.36
C ASN A 506 21.39 -42.31 -17.75
N ASN A 507 21.32 -41.97 -19.04
CA ASN A 507 21.68 -40.66 -19.59
C ASN A 507 20.59 -39.59 -19.39
N THR A 508 19.59 -39.84 -18.54
CA THR A 508 18.56 -38.84 -18.21
C THR A 508 18.97 -38.03 -16.99
N LYS A 509 18.31 -36.87 -16.77
CA LYS A 509 18.48 -36.07 -15.55
C LYS A 509 17.69 -36.60 -14.35
N TYR A 510 16.99 -37.72 -14.48
CA TYR A 510 16.11 -38.29 -13.47
C TYR A 510 16.65 -39.64 -13.00
N ALA A 511 16.58 -39.94 -11.71
CA ALA A 511 16.77 -41.31 -11.26
C ALA A 511 15.62 -42.19 -11.78
N ILE A 512 15.92 -43.43 -12.16
CA ILE A 512 14.96 -44.40 -12.69
C ILE A 512 14.84 -45.56 -11.71
N LYS A 513 13.63 -45.82 -11.20
CA LYS A 513 13.33 -47.03 -10.43
C LYS A 513 12.71 -48.08 -11.34
N ILE A 514 13.26 -49.29 -11.33
CA ILE A 514 12.71 -50.43 -12.07
C ILE A 514 11.66 -51.12 -11.22
N LYS A 515 10.47 -51.35 -11.77
CA LYS A 515 9.44 -52.22 -11.21
C LYS A 515 9.27 -53.44 -12.11
N MET A 516 9.38 -54.62 -11.52
CA MET A 516 9.13 -55.88 -12.22
C MET A 516 7.90 -56.56 -11.64
N THR A 517 7.03 -57.08 -12.51
CA THR A 517 5.87 -57.90 -12.12
C THR A 517 5.85 -59.16 -12.99
N VAL A 518 5.64 -60.33 -12.38
CA VAL A 518 5.44 -61.62 -13.06
C VAL A 518 4.11 -62.20 -12.58
N LYS A 519 3.05 -62.01 -13.36
CA LYS A 519 1.68 -62.45 -13.01
C LYS A 519 0.85 -62.64 -14.29
N GLY A 520 -0.06 -63.60 -14.28
CA GLY A 520 -1.02 -63.82 -15.38
C GLY A 520 -0.36 -64.07 -16.73
N GLY A 521 0.67 -64.92 -16.77
CA GLY A 521 1.40 -65.21 -18.01
C GLY A 521 2.20 -64.04 -18.59
N LYS A 522 2.40 -62.96 -17.84
CA LYS A 522 3.06 -61.73 -18.31
C LYS A 522 4.20 -61.28 -17.39
N ILE A 523 5.36 -60.97 -17.99
CA ILE A 523 6.43 -60.21 -17.34
C ILE A 523 6.29 -58.75 -17.74
N THR A 524 6.14 -57.85 -16.78
CA THR A 524 6.08 -56.40 -17.02
C THR A 524 7.27 -55.71 -16.37
N CYS A 525 7.96 -54.87 -17.13
CA CYS A 525 9.00 -53.98 -16.64
C CYS A 525 8.55 -52.52 -16.82
N THR A 526 8.45 -51.79 -15.72
CA THR A 526 8.11 -50.37 -15.70
C THR A 526 9.25 -49.56 -15.10
N PHE A 527 9.70 -48.53 -15.82
CA PHE A 527 10.59 -47.50 -15.30
C PHE A 527 9.76 -46.39 -14.67
N TYR A 528 10.02 -46.08 -13.40
CA TYR A 528 9.39 -44.97 -12.68
C TYR A 528 10.39 -43.86 -12.40
N THR A 529 9.88 -42.63 -12.33
CA THR A 529 10.62 -41.42 -11.94
C THR A 529 9.89 -40.72 -10.79
N CYS A 530 10.63 -39.94 -10.01
CA CYS A 530 10.08 -39.12 -8.90
C CYS A 530 9.35 -37.85 -9.38
N GLN A 531 9.52 -37.47 -10.65
CA GLN A 531 8.90 -36.30 -11.27
C GLN A 531 8.10 -36.74 -12.50
N LYS A 532 7.09 -35.96 -12.89
CA LYS A 532 6.34 -36.24 -14.13
C LYS A 532 7.27 -36.00 -15.33
N ALA A 533 7.70 -37.08 -15.98
CA ALA A 533 8.58 -37.04 -17.14
C ALA A 533 8.12 -38.07 -18.18
N LYS A 534 8.33 -37.77 -19.46
CA LYS A 534 8.14 -38.72 -20.57
C LYS A 534 9.45 -38.84 -21.37
N PRO A 535 9.81 -40.04 -21.85
CA PRO A 535 10.94 -40.19 -22.76
C PRO A 535 10.64 -39.50 -24.09
N LYS A 536 11.70 -39.13 -24.82
CA LYS A 536 11.55 -38.66 -26.21
C LYS A 536 10.89 -39.79 -27.02
N LYS A 537 9.94 -39.46 -27.90
CA LYS A 537 9.27 -40.45 -28.77
C LYS A 537 10.33 -41.14 -29.63
N VAL A 538 10.43 -42.46 -29.51
CA VAL A 538 11.34 -43.29 -30.32
C VAL A 538 10.56 -43.95 -31.45
N LYS A 539 11.22 -44.14 -32.60
CA LYS A 539 10.76 -45.03 -33.68
C LYS A 539 11.68 -46.23 -33.71
N LEU A 540 11.12 -47.44 -33.67
CA LEU A 540 11.86 -48.69 -33.82
C LEU A 540 11.58 -49.25 -35.22
N LYS A 541 12.62 -49.57 -35.99
CA LYS A 541 12.51 -50.22 -37.29
C LYS A 541 13.40 -51.47 -37.28
N VAL A 542 12.86 -52.60 -37.69
CA VAL A 542 13.62 -53.84 -37.88
C VAL A 542 13.63 -54.15 -39.38
N THR A 543 14.82 -54.39 -39.95
CA THR A 543 14.99 -54.80 -41.35
C THR A 543 15.66 -56.17 -41.40
N LYS A 544 15.23 -57.03 -42.32
CA LYS A 544 15.78 -58.38 -42.53
C LYS A 544 16.66 -58.39 -43.77
N LYS A 545 17.83 -59.02 -43.68
CA LYS A 545 18.70 -59.42 -44.83
C LYS A 545 19.24 -60.81 -44.55
N GLY A 546 18.77 -61.83 -45.29
CA GLY A 546 19.05 -63.24 -45.00
C GLY A 546 18.61 -63.63 -43.58
N LYS A 547 19.51 -64.30 -42.84
CA LYS A 547 19.34 -64.66 -41.41
C LYS A 547 19.58 -63.49 -40.43
N THR A 548 19.85 -62.27 -40.92
CA THR A 548 20.20 -61.12 -40.08
C THR A 548 19.04 -60.12 -39.95
N PHE A 549 18.68 -59.78 -38.72
CA PHE A 549 17.71 -58.76 -38.34
C PHE A 549 18.41 -57.55 -37.73
N THR A 550 18.29 -56.39 -38.37
CA THR A 550 18.89 -55.14 -37.89
C THR A 550 17.82 -54.27 -37.25
N LEU A 551 17.91 -54.07 -35.93
CA LEU A 551 17.07 -53.12 -35.19
C LEU A 551 17.73 -51.75 -35.21
N LYS A 552 17.02 -50.72 -35.66
CA LYS A 552 17.38 -49.30 -35.52
C LYS A 552 16.37 -48.59 -34.62
N ARG A 553 16.88 -47.81 -33.65
CA ARG A 553 16.11 -46.88 -32.84
C ARG A 553 16.45 -45.45 -33.26
N SER A 554 15.44 -44.65 -33.55
CA SER A 554 15.59 -43.26 -33.97
C SER A 554 14.78 -42.30 -33.12
N VAL A 555 15.29 -41.09 -32.93
CA VAL A 555 14.62 -39.98 -32.23
C VAL A 555 14.73 -38.74 -33.12
N LYS A 556 13.59 -38.12 -33.46
CA LYS A 556 13.53 -37.00 -34.41
C LYS A 556 14.27 -37.31 -35.74
N GLY A 557 13.97 -38.46 -36.34
CA GLY A 557 14.58 -38.91 -37.60
C GLY A 557 16.01 -39.47 -37.48
N LYS A 558 16.80 -39.07 -36.49
CA LYS A 558 18.19 -39.52 -36.33
C LYS A 558 18.28 -40.85 -35.59
N THR A 559 18.99 -41.83 -36.19
CA THR A 559 19.29 -43.12 -35.54
C THR A 559 20.27 -42.90 -34.39
N ASN A 560 19.92 -43.37 -33.20
CA ASN A 560 20.75 -43.20 -32.00
C ASN A 560 21.10 -44.53 -31.31
N TYR A 561 20.66 -45.66 -31.86
CA TYR A 561 21.07 -46.99 -31.47
C TYR A 561 20.76 -47.97 -32.62
N SER A 562 21.65 -48.93 -32.85
CA SER A 562 21.47 -50.01 -33.82
C SER A 562 22.09 -51.29 -33.29
N CYS A 563 21.44 -52.44 -33.50
CA CYS A 563 22.02 -53.75 -33.23
C CYS A 563 21.55 -54.78 -34.26
N LYS A 564 22.33 -55.85 -34.42
CA LYS A 564 22.01 -56.98 -35.29
C LYS A 564 21.64 -58.20 -34.45
N SER A 565 20.78 -59.06 -34.99
CA SER A 565 20.46 -60.39 -34.45
C SER A 565 20.53 -61.39 -35.60
N LYS A 566 21.32 -62.45 -35.47
CA LYS A 566 21.50 -63.48 -36.51
C LYS A 566 21.03 -64.83 -35.96
N TYR A 567 20.01 -65.40 -36.59
CA TYR A 567 19.46 -66.72 -36.30
C TYR A 567 18.73 -67.27 -37.51
#